data_AF-G0PNV6-F1
#
_entry.id   AF-G0PNV6-F1
#
_cell.length_a   1.000
_cell.length_b   1.000
_cell.length_c   1.000
_cell.angle_alpha   90.00
_cell.angle_beta   90.00
_cell.angle_gamma   90.00
#
_symmetry.space_group_name_H-M   'P 1'
#
loop_
_entity.id
_entity.type
_entity.pdbx_description
1 polymer ?
#
loop_
_entity_poly.entity_id
_entity_poly.type
_entity_poly.pdbx_seq_one_letter_code
_entity_poly.pdbx_strand_id
1 'polypeptide(L)'
;QRHVSDRNVNGRKSYVVRNGSLCEEDWSNVKVGDVIRMQSNQFVAADLLLISSSEPYGVCFIETMELDGETNLKNRSAMPCTQVMGDDLDGITRFDGEIVCEPPNNKLDKFQGKLIWNNQEYGISNDNILLRGCILKNTRWCYGVVVFAGKDTKLMMNSGKTKFKRTSLDRFLNILIVGIVLFLIAMCLICTILCAVWEYQTGRYFTIYLPWDDIVPSPEQRGGRQIALIAFLQFFSYIILLNTVVPISLYVSVEIIRFIHSLWINYDTQMYYENGEKSVPAKAHTTTLNEELGQVQYVFSDKTGTLTRNIMTFNKCTINGISYGDVYDNKGEVVEPSDVSFEYPYYIE
;
A
#
# COMPACT_ATOMS: atom_id res chain seq x y z
N GLN A 1 0.32 0.26 12.17
CA GLN A 1 -0.68 1.01 11.38
C GLN A 1 -1.28 0.19 10.25
N ARG A 2 -0.49 -0.37 9.31
CA ARG A 2 -1.03 -1.19 8.20
C ARG A 2 -1.88 -2.38 8.67
N HIS A 3 -1.39 -3.18 9.62
CA HIS A 3 -2.18 -4.27 10.21
C HIS A 3 -3.53 -3.83 10.81
N VAL A 4 -3.61 -2.61 11.34
CA VAL A 4 -4.87 -2.06 11.88
C VAL A 4 -5.80 -1.68 10.73
N SER A 5 -5.27 -1.05 9.67
CA SER A 5 -6.04 -0.76 8.45
C SER A 5 -6.57 -2.04 7.80
N ASP A 6 -5.73 -3.06 7.67
CA ASP A 6 -6.10 -4.35 7.10
C ASP A 6 -7.15 -5.04 7.97
N ARG A 7 -6.99 -5.01 9.30
CA ARG A 7 -8.00 -5.53 10.24
C ARG A 7 -9.33 -4.78 10.12
N ASN A 8 -9.31 -3.46 9.94
CA ASN A 8 -10.54 -2.67 9.77
C ASN A 8 -11.26 -3.03 8.47
N VAL A 9 -10.53 -3.26 7.37
CA VAL A 9 -11.13 -3.70 6.10
C VAL A 9 -11.67 -5.14 6.22
N ASN A 10 -10.90 -6.04 6.86
CA ASN A 10 -11.31 -7.43 7.04
C ASN A 10 -12.47 -7.59 8.04
N GLY A 11 -12.66 -6.63 8.95
CA GLY A 11 -13.78 -6.57 9.89
C GLY A 11 -15.00 -5.81 9.36
N ARG A 12 -15.02 -5.42 8.07
CA ARG A 12 -16.24 -4.92 7.44
C ARG A 12 -17.28 -6.04 7.38
N LYS A 13 -18.56 -5.66 7.47
CA LYS A 13 -19.68 -6.60 7.46
C LYS A 13 -20.24 -6.80 6.06
N SER A 14 -20.71 -8.01 5.79
CA SER A 14 -21.43 -8.40 4.57
C SER A 14 -22.56 -9.36 4.91
N TYR A 15 -23.66 -9.31 4.17
CA TYR A 15 -24.77 -10.24 4.36
C TYR A 15 -24.57 -11.49 3.51
N VAL A 16 -24.38 -12.64 4.16
CA VAL A 16 -24.21 -13.95 3.52
C VAL A 16 -25.51 -14.75 3.66
N VAL A 17 -25.95 -15.39 2.58
CA VAL A 17 -27.11 -16.28 2.60
C VAL A 17 -26.67 -17.64 3.15
N ARG A 18 -27.23 -18.05 4.29
CA ARG A 18 -27.04 -19.38 4.88
C ARG A 18 -28.37 -19.94 5.36
N ASN A 19 -28.67 -21.18 4.98
CA ASN A 19 -29.87 -21.91 5.41
C ASN A 19 -31.18 -21.11 5.24
N GLY A 20 -31.37 -20.42 4.10
CA GLY A 20 -32.58 -19.62 3.83
C GLY A 20 -32.65 -18.28 4.58
N SER A 21 -31.58 -17.87 5.27
CA SER A 21 -31.54 -16.63 6.05
C SER A 21 -30.33 -15.77 5.70
N LEU A 22 -30.47 -14.45 5.87
CA LEU A 22 -29.38 -13.49 5.73
C LEU A 22 -28.64 -13.36 7.06
N CYS A 23 -27.41 -13.85 7.09
CA CYS A 23 -26.51 -13.73 8.24
C CYS A 23 -25.49 -12.64 7.99
N GLU A 24 -25.28 -11.78 8.97
CA GLU A 24 -24.20 -10.78 8.92
C GLU A 24 -22.87 -11.41 9.30
N GLU A 25 -21.89 -11.36 8.41
CA GLU A 25 -20.57 -11.96 8.57
C GLU A 25 -19.47 -10.94 8.30
N ASP A 26 -18.32 -11.13 8.95
CA ASP A 26 -17.11 -10.36 8.65
C ASP A 26 -16.56 -10.74 7.28
N TRP A 27 -15.99 -9.78 6.56
CA TRP A 27 -15.33 -10.02 5.27
C TRP A 27 -14.21 -11.08 5.37
N SER A 28 -13.59 -11.24 6.54
CA SER A 28 -12.61 -12.30 6.79
C SER A 28 -13.20 -13.72 6.78
N ASN A 29 -14.50 -13.86 7.00
CA ASN A 29 -15.19 -15.16 7.09
C ASN A 29 -15.84 -15.59 5.77
N VAL A 30 -15.89 -14.69 4.78
CA VAL A 30 -16.43 -14.95 3.44
C VAL A 30 -15.55 -15.96 2.70
N LYS A 31 -16.16 -17.04 2.20
CA LYS A 31 -15.46 -18.11 1.47
C LYS A 31 -15.96 -18.21 0.03
N VAL A 32 -15.15 -18.85 -0.81
CA VAL A 32 -15.55 -19.21 -2.18
C VAL A 32 -16.79 -20.11 -2.13
N GLY A 33 -17.77 -19.81 -2.97
CA GLY A 33 -19.07 -20.48 -3.00
C GLY A 33 -20.14 -19.88 -2.09
N ASP A 34 -19.78 -18.99 -1.15
CA ASP A 34 -20.79 -18.27 -0.37
C ASP A 34 -21.59 -17.33 -1.28
N VAL A 35 -22.90 -17.19 -1.02
CA VAL A 35 -23.74 -16.21 -1.70
C VAL A 35 -23.86 -14.96 -0.84
N ILE A 36 -23.48 -13.82 -1.39
CA ILE A 36 -23.52 -12.52 -0.70
C ILE A 36 -24.65 -11.68 -1.26
N ARG A 37 -25.44 -11.09 -0.37
CA ARG A 37 -26.37 -10.01 -0.70
C ARG A 37 -25.70 -8.66 -0.46
N MET A 38 -25.58 -7.88 -1.52
CA MET A 38 -25.08 -6.51 -1.46
C MET A 38 -26.24 -5.52 -1.47
N GLN A 39 -26.08 -4.41 -0.76
CA GLN A 39 -27.02 -3.28 -0.79
C GLN A 39 -26.43 -2.10 -1.57
N SER A 40 -27.31 -1.18 -1.98
CA SER A 40 -26.91 0.07 -2.61
C SER A 40 -25.85 0.82 -1.80
N ASN A 41 -24.86 1.40 -2.48
CA ASN A 41 -23.71 2.12 -1.91
C ASN A 41 -22.78 1.28 -1.02
N GLN A 42 -22.80 -0.05 -1.13
CA GLN A 42 -21.85 -0.92 -0.43
C GLN A 42 -20.70 -1.37 -1.33
N PHE A 43 -19.55 -1.60 -0.72
CA PHE A 43 -18.40 -2.19 -1.38
C PHE A 43 -18.59 -3.69 -1.59
N VAL A 44 -18.13 -4.16 -2.74
CA VAL A 44 -18.03 -5.59 -3.06
C VAL A 44 -16.87 -6.21 -2.26
N ALA A 45 -17.17 -7.25 -1.47
CA ALA A 45 -16.21 -7.90 -0.57
C ALA A 45 -15.18 -8.80 -1.27
N ALA A 46 -15.58 -9.45 -2.37
CA ALA A 46 -14.84 -10.49 -3.07
C ALA A 46 -15.21 -10.46 -4.58
N ASP A 47 -14.55 -11.23 -5.44
CA ASP A 47 -14.99 -11.26 -6.85
C ASP A 47 -16.23 -12.17 -6.96
N LEU A 48 -17.37 -11.60 -7.37
CA LEU A 48 -18.67 -12.26 -7.34
C LEU A 48 -19.22 -12.52 -8.75
N LEU A 49 -19.85 -13.67 -8.96
CA LEU A 49 -20.73 -13.92 -10.09
C LEU A 49 -22.15 -13.45 -9.75
N LEU A 50 -22.67 -12.50 -10.53
CA LEU A 50 -24.00 -11.94 -10.35
C LEU A 50 -25.10 -12.98 -10.65
N ILE A 51 -25.94 -13.26 -9.66
CA ILE A 51 -27.06 -14.22 -9.74
C ILE A 51 -28.34 -13.48 -10.11
N SER A 52 -28.69 -12.46 -9.33
CA SER A 52 -29.92 -11.68 -9.47
C SER A 52 -29.70 -10.26 -8.96
N SER A 53 -30.55 -9.34 -9.44
CA SER A 53 -30.51 -7.91 -9.10
C SER A 53 -31.92 -7.39 -8.90
N SER A 54 -32.06 -6.28 -8.18
CA SER A 54 -33.34 -5.58 -8.01
C SER A 54 -33.87 -4.93 -9.30
N GLU A 55 -32.99 -4.62 -10.25
CA GLU A 55 -33.38 -3.92 -11.48
C GLU A 55 -33.93 -4.89 -12.55
N PRO A 56 -34.77 -4.40 -13.48
CA PRO A 56 -35.26 -5.20 -14.60
C PRO A 56 -34.12 -5.82 -15.42
N TYR A 57 -34.37 -7.02 -15.95
CA TYR A 57 -33.40 -7.79 -16.73
C TYR A 57 -32.11 -8.17 -15.98
N GLY A 58 -32.13 -8.14 -14.64
CA GLY A 58 -31.02 -8.57 -13.81
C GLY A 58 -29.77 -7.69 -13.93
N VAL A 59 -29.93 -6.42 -14.36
CA VAL A 59 -28.82 -5.48 -14.52
C VAL A 59 -28.46 -4.86 -13.16
N CYS A 60 -27.19 -4.54 -12.93
CA CYS A 60 -26.77 -3.68 -11.84
C CYS A 60 -25.69 -2.70 -12.30
N PHE A 61 -25.53 -1.61 -11.58
CA PHE A 61 -24.52 -0.60 -11.88
C PHE A 61 -23.43 -0.60 -10.81
N ILE A 62 -22.18 -0.59 -11.26
CA ILE A 62 -21.01 -0.52 -10.39
C ILE A 62 -20.15 0.67 -10.72
N GLU A 63 -19.58 1.27 -9.68
CA GLU A 63 -18.55 2.28 -9.79
C GLU A 63 -17.18 1.62 -9.54
N THR A 64 -16.22 1.84 -10.44
CA THR A 64 -14.89 1.22 -10.43
C THR A 64 -13.76 2.18 -10.06
N MET A 65 -14.07 3.32 -9.46
CA MET A 65 -13.10 4.37 -9.12
C MET A 65 -11.87 3.86 -8.33
N GLU A 66 -12.03 2.88 -7.43
CA GLU A 66 -10.89 2.29 -6.68
C GLU A 66 -10.01 1.34 -7.53
N LEU A 67 -10.49 0.85 -8.66
CA LEU A 67 -9.78 -0.12 -9.51
C LEU A 67 -9.03 0.55 -10.65
N ASP A 68 -9.70 1.44 -11.39
CA ASP A 68 -9.21 2.05 -12.62
C ASP A 68 -9.36 3.59 -12.65
N GLY A 69 -9.86 4.19 -11.57
CA GLY A 69 -10.09 5.64 -11.49
C GLY A 69 -11.25 6.14 -12.37
N GLU A 70 -12.02 5.23 -12.99
CA GLU A 70 -13.17 5.61 -13.80
C GLU A 70 -14.38 5.95 -12.93
N THR A 71 -15.03 7.07 -13.23
CA THR A 71 -16.21 7.57 -12.54
C THR A 71 -17.52 7.11 -13.16
N ASN A 72 -17.44 6.59 -14.38
CA ASN A 72 -18.62 6.14 -15.11
C ASN A 72 -19.12 4.85 -14.48
N LEU A 73 -20.44 4.76 -14.35
CA LEU A 73 -21.08 3.54 -13.92
C LEU A 73 -20.96 2.49 -15.03
N LYS A 74 -20.38 1.34 -14.69
CA LYS A 74 -20.35 0.16 -15.56
C LYS A 74 -21.59 -0.67 -15.27
N ASN A 75 -22.28 -1.10 -16.32
CA ASN A 75 -23.37 -2.04 -16.20
C ASN A 75 -22.82 -3.48 -16.13
N ARG A 76 -23.43 -4.29 -15.27
CA ARG A 76 -23.20 -5.73 -15.16
C ARG A 76 -24.54 -6.43 -15.18
N SER A 77 -24.63 -7.62 -15.75
CA SER A 77 -25.90 -8.34 -15.91
C SER A 77 -25.83 -9.75 -15.37
N ALA A 78 -26.88 -10.14 -14.66
CA ALA A 78 -27.10 -11.50 -14.26
C ALA A 78 -27.36 -12.38 -15.49
N MET A 79 -27.06 -13.66 -15.37
CA MET A 79 -27.38 -14.61 -16.43
C MET A 79 -28.89 -14.78 -16.56
N PRO A 80 -29.44 -14.94 -17.79
CA PRO A 80 -30.89 -15.09 -17.97
C PRO A 80 -31.50 -16.27 -17.22
N CYS A 81 -30.72 -17.32 -16.97
CA CYS A 81 -31.14 -18.48 -16.19
C CYS A 81 -31.24 -18.17 -14.69
N THR A 82 -30.35 -17.34 -14.13
CA THR A 82 -30.29 -17.06 -12.69
C THR A 82 -31.12 -15.85 -12.26
N GLN A 83 -31.32 -14.87 -13.15
CA GLN A 83 -32.03 -13.63 -12.83
C GLN A 83 -33.46 -13.85 -12.30
N VAL A 84 -34.08 -14.97 -12.67
CA VAL A 84 -35.46 -15.33 -12.31
C VAL A 84 -35.61 -15.59 -10.80
N MET A 85 -34.52 -15.90 -10.10
CA MET A 85 -34.54 -16.14 -8.65
C MET A 85 -34.92 -14.90 -7.84
N GLY A 86 -34.68 -13.69 -8.34
CA GLY A 86 -35.06 -12.45 -7.66
C GLY A 86 -34.49 -12.34 -6.22
N ASP A 87 -35.33 -11.91 -5.29
CA ASP A 87 -35.04 -11.81 -3.84
C ASP A 87 -35.54 -13.04 -3.06
N ASP A 88 -35.67 -14.20 -3.71
CA ASP A 88 -36.10 -15.44 -3.07
C ASP A 88 -34.92 -16.17 -2.42
N LEU A 89 -34.78 -16.03 -1.10
CA LEU A 89 -33.71 -16.67 -0.32
C LEU A 89 -33.78 -18.21 -0.38
N ASP A 90 -34.97 -18.80 -0.49
CA ASP A 90 -35.13 -20.25 -0.56
C ASP A 90 -34.72 -20.77 -1.94
N GLY A 91 -35.03 -20.02 -3.00
CA GLY A 91 -34.55 -20.28 -4.36
C GLY A 91 -33.03 -20.21 -4.46
N ILE A 92 -32.43 -19.16 -3.88
CA ILE A 92 -30.97 -18.96 -3.86
C ILE A 92 -30.27 -20.04 -3.01
N THR A 93 -30.84 -20.44 -1.87
CA THR A 93 -30.25 -21.48 -1.01
C THR A 93 -30.28 -22.86 -1.68
N ARG A 94 -31.28 -23.13 -2.54
CA ARG A 94 -31.41 -24.38 -3.29
C ARG A 94 -30.60 -24.39 -4.60
N PHE A 95 -29.97 -23.28 -4.96
CA PHE A 95 -29.18 -23.19 -6.18
C PHE A 95 -27.96 -24.12 -6.11
N ASP A 96 -27.90 -25.07 -7.05
CA ASP A 96 -26.92 -26.15 -7.13
C ASP A 96 -26.05 -26.08 -8.39
N GLY A 97 -25.67 -24.86 -8.79
CA GLY A 97 -24.80 -24.62 -9.95
C GLY A 97 -23.31 -24.85 -9.67
N GLU A 98 -22.59 -25.45 -10.62
CA GLU A 98 -21.14 -25.59 -10.61
C GLU A 98 -20.49 -24.51 -11.48
N ILE A 99 -19.57 -23.72 -10.91
CA ILE A 99 -18.85 -22.66 -11.63
C ILE A 99 -17.43 -23.13 -11.92
N VAL A 100 -17.08 -23.25 -13.21
CA VAL A 100 -15.73 -23.57 -13.67
C VAL A 100 -15.13 -22.34 -14.33
N CYS A 101 -14.04 -21.80 -13.80
CA CYS A 101 -13.42 -20.57 -14.31
C CYS A 101 -11.91 -20.70 -14.50
N GLU A 102 -11.33 -19.72 -15.19
CA GLU A 102 -9.88 -19.58 -15.32
C GLU A 102 -9.18 -19.41 -13.96
N PRO A 103 -7.89 -19.75 -13.84
CA PRO A 103 -7.14 -19.48 -12.61
C PRO A 103 -7.05 -17.97 -12.31
N PRO A 104 -6.95 -17.59 -11.03
CA PRO A 104 -6.78 -16.20 -10.60
C PRO A 104 -5.67 -15.46 -11.36
N ASN A 105 -5.99 -14.28 -11.91
CA ASN A 105 -5.07 -13.45 -12.69
C ASN A 105 -5.31 -11.96 -12.42
N ASN A 106 -4.40 -11.10 -12.90
CA ASN A 106 -4.43 -9.65 -12.66
C ASN A 106 -5.13 -8.85 -13.78
N LYS A 107 -5.80 -9.50 -14.74
CA LYS A 107 -6.47 -8.82 -15.86
C LYS A 107 -7.89 -8.44 -15.45
N LEU A 108 -8.12 -7.17 -15.14
CA LEU A 108 -9.42 -6.64 -14.69
C LEU A 108 -10.51 -6.70 -15.78
N ASP A 109 -10.12 -6.61 -17.06
CA ASP A 109 -11.07 -6.52 -18.18
C ASP A 109 -11.50 -7.87 -18.74
N LYS A 110 -10.85 -8.97 -18.33
CA LYS A 110 -11.08 -10.31 -18.87
C LYS A 110 -11.46 -11.25 -17.76
N PHE A 111 -12.56 -11.95 -17.95
CA PHE A 111 -12.93 -13.10 -17.16
C PHE A 111 -13.56 -14.13 -18.10
N GLN A 112 -13.18 -15.40 -17.94
CA GLN A 112 -13.73 -16.51 -18.70
C GLN A 112 -14.06 -17.66 -17.76
N GLY A 113 -15.29 -18.14 -17.86
CA GLY A 113 -15.75 -19.32 -17.15
C GLY A 113 -17.03 -19.87 -17.75
N LYS A 114 -17.54 -20.93 -17.14
CA LYS A 114 -18.83 -21.52 -17.43
C LYS A 114 -19.56 -21.87 -16.15
N LEU A 115 -20.87 -21.65 -16.15
CA LEU A 115 -21.80 -22.12 -15.15
C LEU A 115 -22.48 -23.38 -15.69
N ILE A 116 -22.37 -24.48 -14.96
CA ILE A 116 -23.07 -25.73 -15.24
C ILE A 116 -24.25 -25.79 -14.28
N TRP A 117 -25.48 -25.71 -14.81
CA TRP A 117 -26.69 -25.76 -14.00
C TRP A 117 -27.81 -26.46 -14.76
N ASN A 118 -28.55 -27.37 -14.11
CA ASN A 118 -29.60 -28.19 -14.74
C ASN A 118 -29.14 -28.94 -16.01
N ASN A 119 -27.92 -29.49 -16.00
CA ASN A 119 -27.27 -30.13 -17.16
C ASN A 119 -27.12 -29.22 -18.41
N GLN A 120 -27.19 -27.89 -18.23
CA GLN A 120 -26.89 -26.92 -19.27
C GLN A 120 -25.63 -26.13 -18.93
N GLU A 121 -24.83 -25.82 -19.94
CA GLU A 121 -23.65 -24.98 -19.80
C GLU A 121 -23.96 -23.56 -20.27
N TYR A 122 -23.65 -22.59 -19.42
CA TYR A 122 -23.78 -21.16 -19.74
C TYR A 122 -22.41 -20.49 -19.65
N GLY A 123 -22.01 -19.76 -20.68
CA GLY A 123 -20.74 -19.02 -20.70
C GLY A 123 -20.79 -17.80 -19.78
N ILE A 124 -19.78 -17.63 -18.94
CA ILE A 124 -19.59 -16.48 -18.06
C ILE A 124 -18.54 -15.55 -18.68
N SER A 125 -18.87 -14.28 -18.82
CA SER A 125 -17.96 -13.22 -19.28
C SER A 125 -17.64 -12.23 -18.14
N ASN A 126 -16.83 -11.21 -18.44
CA ASN A 126 -16.55 -10.13 -17.50
C ASN A 126 -17.82 -9.35 -17.10
N ASP A 127 -18.84 -9.33 -17.96
CA ASP A 127 -20.09 -8.57 -17.73
C ASP A 127 -20.99 -9.18 -16.66
N ASN A 128 -20.73 -10.43 -16.28
CA ASN A 128 -21.44 -11.12 -15.21
C ASN A 128 -20.72 -11.05 -13.86
N ILE A 129 -19.51 -10.48 -13.81
CA ILE A 129 -18.65 -10.46 -12.62
C ILE A 129 -18.62 -9.07 -11.97
N LEU A 130 -18.75 -9.05 -10.65
CA LEU A 130 -18.49 -7.89 -9.79
C LEU A 130 -17.14 -8.08 -9.13
N LEU A 131 -16.22 -7.12 -9.31
CA LEU A 131 -14.88 -7.22 -8.73
C LEU A 131 -14.84 -6.63 -7.32
N ARG A 132 -13.97 -7.17 -6.47
CA ARG A 132 -13.68 -6.60 -5.15
C ARG A 132 -13.22 -5.15 -5.28
N GLY A 133 -13.75 -4.26 -4.43
CA GLY A 133 -13.43 -2.82 -4.41
C GLY A 133 -14.38 -1.95 -5.24
N CYS A 134 -15.21 -2.55 -6.10
CA CYS A 134 -16.30 -1.82 -6.74
C CYS A 134 -17.38 -1.43 -5.74
N ILE A 135 -18.09 -0.34 -6.01
CA ILE A 135 -19.24 0.11 -5.21
C ILE A 135 -20.52 -0.12 -6.02
N LEU A 136 -21.51 -0.77 -5.41
CA LEU A 136 -22.83 -0.90 -6.04
C LEU A 136 -23.55 0.46 -6.04
N LYS A 137 -24.00 0.92 -7.20
CA LYS A 137 -24.71 2.19 -7.38
C LYS A 137 -26.01 1.95 -8.13
N ASN A 138 -27.00 2.83 -7.95
CA ASN A 138 -28.27 2.80 -8.70
C ASN A 138 -28.94 1.41 -8.78
N THR A 139 -28.76 0.58 -7.74
CA THR A 139 -29.32 -0.76 -7.64
C THR A 139 -29.57 -1.02 -6.16
N ARG A 140 -30.82 -1.36 -5.79
CA ARG A 140 -31.22 -1.48 -4.38
C ARG A 140 -30.51 -2.65 -3.70
N TRP A 141 -30.48 -3.80 -4.37
CA TRP A 141 -29.79 -5.00 -3.91
C TRP A 141 -29.37 -5.87 -5.10
N CYS A 142 -28.33 -6.68 -4.89
CA CYS A 142 -27.99 -7.77 -5.80
C CYS A 142 -27.43 -8.97 -5.02
N TYR A 143 -27.58 -10.16 -5.58
CA TYR A 143 -26.99 -11.40 -5.05
C TYR A 143 -25.86 -11.86 -5.95
N GLY A 144 -24.75 -12.28 -5.35
CA GLY A 144 -23.63 -12.85 -6.09
C GLY A 144 -22.96 -14.01 -5.37
N VAL A 145 -22.54 -15.03 -6.14
CA VAL A 145 -21.72 -16.14 -5.63
C VAL A 145 -20.26 -15.72 -5.61
N VAL A 146 -19.54 -15.94 -4.52
CA VAL A 146 -18.11 -15.68 -4.43
C VAL A 146 -17.32 -16.65 -5.33
N VAL A 147 -16.63 -16.12 -6.34
CA VAL A 147 -15.75 -16.87 -7.23
C VAL A 147 -14.31 -16.84 -6.72
N PHE A 148 -13.79 -15.65 -6.41
CA PHE A 148 -12.46 -15.49 -5.81
C PHE A 148 -12.55 -14.71 -4.52
N ALA A 149 -11.82 -15.16 -3.49
CA ALA A 149 -11.81 -14.55 -2.17
C ALA A 149 -10.38 -14.21 -1.71
N GLY A 150 -10.25 -13.19 -0.86
CA GLY A 150 -8.98 -12.87 -0.21
C GLY A 150 -7.89 -12.42 -1.20
N LYS A 151 -6.77 -13.15 -1.26
CA LYS A 151 -5.61 -12.82 -2.10
C LYS A 151 -5.80 -13.18 -3.57
N ASP A 152 -6.76 -14.04 -3.86
CA ASP A 152 -7.01 -14.53 -5.22
C ASP A 152 -7.92 -13.59 -6.02
N THR A 153 -8.49 -12.55 -5.38
CA THR A 153 -9.27 -11.54 -6.10
C THR A 153 -8.39 -10.77 -7.08
N LYS A 154 -8.94 -10.38 -8.23
CA LYS A 154 -8.19 -9.69 -9.28
C LYS A 154 -7.55 -8.38 -8.79
N LEU A 155 -8.24 -7.64 -7.92
CA LEU A 155 -7.70 -6.45 -7.25
C LEU A 155 -6.43 -6.76 -6.45
N MET A 156 -6.43 -7.85 -5.66
CA MET A 156 -5.28 -8.21 -4.83
C MET A 156 -4.14 -8.80 -5.66
N MET A 157 -4.45 -9.48 -6.76
CA MET A 157 -3.45 -9.94 -7.74
C MET A 157 -2.81 -8.78 -8.50
N ASN A 158 -3.54 -7.69 -8.70
CA ASN A 158 -2.98 -6.45 -9.23
C ASN A 158 -2.21 -5.65 -8.15
N SER A 159 -2.56 -5.82 -6.87
CA SER A 159 -1.79 -5.25 -5.77
C SER A 159 -0.40 -5.90 -5.69
N GLY A 160 0.62 -5.16 -6.12
CA GLY A 160 2.00 -5.65 -6.10
C GLY A 160 2.47 -6.03 -4.69
N LYS A 161 3.43 -6.97 -4.61
CA LYS A 161 4.05 -7.32 -3.32
C LYS A 161 4.66 -6.07 -2.69
N THR A 162 4.33 -5.81 -1.43
CA THR A 162 4.92 -4.70 -0.67
C THR A 162 6.42 -4.92 -0.54
N LYS A 163 7.22 -4.07 -1.18
CA LYS A 163 8.67 -4.05 -1.01
C LYS A 163 9.03 -2.99 0.02
N PHE A 164 9.91 -3.33 0.95
CA PHE A 164 10.53 -2.32 1.82
C PHE A 164 11.41 -1.41 0.95
N LYS A 165 11.09 -0.12 0.95
CA LYS A 165 11.86 0.89 0.25
C LYS A 165 13.09 1.23 1.10
N ARG A 166 14.27 1.24 0.48
CA ARG A 166 15.54 1.70 1.09
C ARG A 166 15.86 3.08 0.54
N THR A 167 16.31 3.99 1.38
CA THR A 167 16.67 5.35 0.94
C THR A 167 18.08 5.41 0.37
N SER A 168 18.35 6.46 -0.39
CA SER A 168 19.69 6.82 -0.83
C SER A 168 20.60 7.10 0.37
N LEU A 169 20.05 7.74 1.41
CA LEU A 169 20.73 8.03 2.68
C LEU A 169 21.15 6.74 3.40
N ASP A 170 20.28 5.72 3.46
CA ASP A 170 20.64 4.42 4.06
C ASP A 170 21.86 3.79 3.37
N ARG A 171 21.92 3.88 2.03
CA ARG A 171 23.06 3.37 1.26
C ARG A 171 24.32 4.19 1.55
N PHE A 172 24.21 5.51 1.61
CA PHE A 172 25.33 6.41 1.92
C PHE A 172 25.89 6.16 3.32
N LEU A 173 25.02 6.06 4.34
CA LEU A 173 25.43 5.74 5.71
C LEU A 173 26.13 4.39 5.79
N ASN A 174 25.63 3.36 5.10
CA ASN A 174 26.27 2.06 5.10
C ASN A 174 27.68 2.10 4.47
N ILE A 175 27.86 2.85 3.38
CA ILE A 175 29.18 3.05 2.77
C ILE A 175 30.12 3.78 3.75
N LEU A 176 29.63 4.83 4.42
CA LEU A 176 30.40 5.57 5.42
C LEU A 176 30.83 4.65 6.58
N ILE A 177 29.91 3.84 7.12
CA ILE A 177 30.17 2.90 8.21
C ILE A 177 31.24 1.88 7.80
N VAL A 178 31.13 1.30 6.60
CA VAL A 178 32.15 0.39 6.07
C VAL A 178 33.51 1.10 5.97
N GLY A 179 33.54 2.35 5.50
CA GLY A 179 34.75 3.17 5.46
C GLY A 179 35.37 3.39 6.85
N ILE A 180 34.56 3.71 7.85
CA ILE A 180 35.00 3.93 9.24
C ILE A 180 35.54 2.63 9.84
N VAL A 181 34.89 1.48 9.61
CA VAL A 181 35.35 0.18 10.10
C VAL A 181 36.68 -0.21 9.47
N LEU A 182 36.86 0.01 8.16
CA LEU A 182 38.14 -0.23 7.49
C LEU A 182 39.24 0.68 8.03
N PHE A 183 38.93 1.96 8.26
CA PHE A 183 39.85 2.90 8.88
C PHE A 183 40.24 2.50 10.31
N LEU A 184 39.27 2.04 11.12
CA LEU A 184 39.50 1.52 12.47
C LEU A 184 40.44 0.33 12.46
N ILE A 185 40.20 -0.65 11.58
CA ILE A 185 41.07 -1.84 11.45
C ILE A 185 42.49 -1.40 11.05
N ALA A 186 42.63 -0.48 10.09
CA ALA A 186 43.94 0.02 9.67
C ALA A 186 44.69 0.71 10.83
N MET A 187 44.01 1.57 11.60
CA MET A 187 44.59 2.22 12.78
C MET A 187 45.00 1.19 13.84
N CYS A 188 44.16 0.20 14.13
CA CYS A 188 44.49 -0.87 15.08
C CYS A 188 45.72 -1.67 14.61
N LEU A 189 45.81 -2.00 13.32
CA LEU A 189 46.98 -2.70 12.77
C LEU A 189 48.26 -1.87 12.91
N ILE A 190 48.21 -0.57 12.61
CA ILE A 190 49.36 0.34 12.76
C ILE A 190 49.79 0.39 14.24
N CYS A 191 48.85 0.62 15.16
CA CYS A 191 49.13 0.64 16.60
C CYS A 191 49.71 -0.69 17.10
N THR A 192 49.17 -1.82 16.66
CA THR A 192 49.69 -3.16 17.00
C THR A 192 51.11 -3.37 16.49
N ILE A 193 51.41 -2.95 15.26
CA ILE A 193 52.77 -3.05 14.68
C ILE A 193 53.74 -2.17 15.47
N LEU A 194 53.35 -0.93 15.79
CA LEU A 194 54.19 -0.01 16.59
C LEU A 194 54.44 -0.57 18.00
N CYS A 195 53.44 -1.18 18.63
CA CYS A 195 53.61 -1.88 19.90
C CYS A 195 54.55 -3.08 19.78
N ALA A 196 54.42 -3.90 18.74
CA ALA A 196 55.31 -5.04 18.53
C ALA A 196 56.77 -4.60 18.33
N VAL A 197 57.00 -3.50 17.60
CA VAL A 197 58.33 -2.91 17.41
C VAL A 197 58.88 -2.35 18.73
N TRP A 198 58.06 -1.63 19.50
CA TRP A 198 58.45 -1.09 20.79
C TRP A 198 58.76 -2.20 21.81
N GLU A 199 57.96 -3.26 21.84
CA GLU A 199 58.18 -4.42 22.70
C GLU A 199 59.48 -5.12 22.34
N TYR A 200 59.80 -5.24 21.04
CA TYR A 200 61.05 -5.82 20.57
C TYR A 200 62.29 -4.99 20.96
N GLN A 201 62.22 -3.66 20.83
CA GLN A 201 63.37 -2.78 21.05
C GLN A 201 63.60 -2.41 22.52
N THR A 202 62.53 -2.07 23.23
CA THR A 202 62.61 -1.41 24.55
C THR A 202 61.83 -2.16 25.63
N GLY A 203 60.65 -2.71 25.30
CA GLY A 203 59.76 -3.38 26.27
C GLY A 203 60.43 -4.51 27.05
N ARG A 204 61.36 -5.24 26.40
CA ARG A 204 62.15 -6.31 27.03
C ARG A 204 62.96 -5.88 28.25
N TYR A 205 63.40 -4.62 28.33
CA TYR A 205 64.14 -4.11 29.48
C TYR A 205 63.21 -3.62 30.58
N PHE A 206 61.97 -3.27 30.23
CA PHE A 206 60.96 -2.73 31.15
C PHE A 206 60.22 -3.82 31.95
N THR A 207 60.35 -5.10 31.56
CA THR A 207 59.76 -6.25 32.29
C THR A 207 60.27 -6.40 33.72
N ILE A 208 61.35 -5.70 34.10
CA ILE A 208 61.84 -5.60 35.49
C ILE A 208 60.85 -4.83 36.38
N TYR A 209 60.15 -3.84 35.81
CA TYR A 209 59.20 -2.99 36.52
C TYR A 209 57.75 -3.41 36.32
N LEU A 210 57.43 -4.05 35.18
CA LEU A 210 56.09 -4.52 34.86
C LEU A 210 56.15 -5.94 34.24
N PRO A 211 56.10 -7.00 35.07
CA PRO A 211 56.11 -8.37 34.56
C PRO A 211 54.78 -8.73 33.88
N TRP A 212 54.85 -9.49 32.80
CA TRP A 212 53.68 -10.06 32.13
C TRP A 212 53.14 -11.27 32.90
N ASP A 213 51.82 -11.50 32.86
CA ASP A 213 51.16 -12.68 33.46
C ASP A 213 51.67 -14.01 32.87
N ASP A 214 51.49 -15.11 33.61
CA ASP A 214 51.94 -16.48 33.27
C ASP A 214 51.46 -17.01 31.90
N ILE A 215 50.47 -16.34 31.30
CA ILE A 215 49.94 -16.63 29.96
C ILE A 215 50.95 -16.22 28.86
N VAL A 216 51.81 -15.24 29.15
CA VAL A 216 52.84 -14.74 28.23
C VAL A 216 54.16 -15.46 28.52
N PRO A 217 54.78 -16.14 27.53
CA PRO A 217 56.04 -16.85 27.75
C PRO A 217 57.15 -15.96 28.31
N SER A 218 57.99 -16.52 29.19
CA SER A 218 59.05 -15.79 29.90
C SER A 218 60.05 -15.10 28.93
N PRO A 219 60.50 -13.87 29.22
CA PRO A 219 61.32 -13.04 28.33
C PRO A 219 62.70 -13.61 27.96
N GLU A 220 63.14 -14.67 28.66
CA GLU A 220 64.39 -15.40 28.42
C GLU A 220 64.36 -16.28 27.16
N GLN A 221 63.16 -16.74 26.73
CA GLN A 221 63.01 -17.40 25.44
C GLN A 221 62.87 -16.33 24.36
N ARG A 222 63.91 -16.15 23.53
CA ARG A 222 63.94 -15.25 22.35
C ARG A 222 62.96 -15.66 21.23
N GLY A 223 61.72 -16.00 21.56
CA GLY A 223 60.75 -16.56 20.65
C GLY A 223 59.85 -15.49 20.05
N GLY A 224 59.78 -15.42 18.71
CA GLY A 224 58.77 -14.60 18.01
C GLY A 224 57.32 -14.93 18.41
N ARG A 225 57.09 -16.08 19.06
CA ARG A 225 55.80 -16.48 19.64
C ARG A 225 55.31 -15.53 20.75
N GLN A 226 56.20 -15.02 21.61
CA GLN A 226 55.81 -14.11 22.70
C GLN A 226 55.30 -12.78 22.13
N ILE A 227 56.06 -12.19 21.21
CA ILE A 227 55.71 -10.92 20.55
C ILE A 227 54.42 -11.07 19.74
N ALA A 228 54.24 -12.20 19.05
CA ALA A 228 53.02 -12.47 18.30
C ALA A 228 51.77 -12.56 19.20
N LEU A 229 51.87 -13.20 20.38
CA LEU A 229 50.77 -13.29 21.34
C LEU A 229 50.43 -11.91 21.93
N ILE A 230 51.45 -11.13 22.32
CA ILE A 230 51.25 -9.77 22.84
C ILE A 230 50.61 -8.88 21.76
N ALA A 231 51.12 -8.90 20.53
CA ALA A 231 50.57 -8.13 19.41
C ALA A 231 49.12 -8.52 19.11
N PHE A 232 48.79 -9.81 19.18
CA PHE A 232 47.43 -10.31 18.98
C PHE A 232 46.47 -9.81 20.08
N LEU A 233 46.84 -9.94 21.36
CA LEU A 233 46.02 -9.44 22.47
C LEU A 233 45.86 -7.90 22.40
N GLN A 234 46.95 -7.21 22.08
CA GLN A 234 46.97 -5.76 21.96
C GLN A 234 46.11 -5.26 20.79
N PHE A 235 46.01 -6.01 19.70
CA PHE A 235 45.11 -5.71 18.59
C PHE A 235 43.64 -5.66 19.03
N PHE A 236 43.16 -6.67 19.76
CA PHE A 236 41.80 -6.65 20.30
C PHE A 236 41.61 -5.57 21.36
N SER A 237 42.62 -5.33 22.20
CA SER A 237 42.59 -4.21 23.16
C SER A 237 42.42 -2.86 22.45
N TYR A 238 43.11 -2.64 21.32
CA TYR A 238 42.97 -1.41 20.54
C TYR A 238 41.64 -1.28 19.83
N ILE A 239 41.06 -2.38 19.32
CA ILE A 239 39.70 -2.38 18.78
C ILE A 239 38.70 -1.91 19.85
N ILE A 240 38.81 -2.44 21.07
CA ILE A 240 37.89 -2.06 22.17
C ILE A 240 38.09 -0.59 22.54
N LEU A 241 39.34 -0.14 22.66
CA LEU A 241 39.69 1.24 23.01
C LEU A 241 39.17 2.23 21.94
N LEU A 242 39.35 1.91 20.66
CA LEU A 242 38.99 2.78 19.53
C LEU A 242 37.56 2.53 19.00
N ASN A 243 36.75 1.68 19.63
CA ASN A 243 35.38 1.40 19.22
C ASN A 243 34.50 2.68 19.21
N THR A 244 34.87 3.70 19.99
CA THR A 244 34.22 5.02 20.01
C THR A 244 34.29 5.76 18.67
N VAL A 245 35.20 5.36 17.77
CA VAL A 245 35.29 5.89 16.40
C VAL A 245 34.09 5.47 15.55
N VAL A 246 33.46 4.33 15.84
CA VAL A 246 32.23 3.90 15.17
C VAL A 246 31.04 4.57 15.85
N PRO A 247 30.35 5.54 15.20
CA PRO A 247 29.30 6.29 15.84
C PRO A 247 28.00 5.49 15.82
N ILE A 248 27.82 4.57 16.76
CA ILE A 248 26.59 3.76 16.91
C ILE A 248 25.38 4.69 17.14
N SER A 249 25.60 5.81 17.83
CA SER A 249 24.58 6.84 18.07
C SER A 249 24.05 7.49 16.79
N LEU A 250 24.86 7.59 15.72
CA LEU A 250 24.45 8.25 14.48
C LEU A 250 23.22 7.57 13.86
N TYR A 251 23.19 6.23 13.85
CA TYR A 251 22.05 5.48 13.32
C TYR A 251 20.77 5.75 14.13
N VAL A 252 20.88 5.70 15.45
CA VAL A 252 19.74 5.96 16.36
C VAL A 252 19.24 7.39 16.23
N SER A 253 20.15 8.37 16.16
CA SER A 253 19.80 9.77 15.97
C SER A 253 19.05 10.01 14.65
N VAL A 254 19.50 9.41 13.54
CA VAL A 254 18.83 9.53 12.24
C VAL A 254 17.42 8.94 12.28
N GLU A 255 17.23 7.77 12.93
CA GLU A 255 15.90 7.16 13.09
C GLU A 255 14.96 8.02 13.95
N ILE A 256 15.47 8.64 15.02
CA ILE A 256 14.68 9.57 15.85
C ILE A 256 14.27 10.81 15.04
N ILE A 257 15.20 11.38 14.26
CA ILE A 257 14.90 12.54 13.40
C ILE A 257 13.81 12.18 12.37
N ARG A 258 13.94 11.02 11.70
CA ARG A 258 12.94 10.48 10.76
C ARG A 258 11.56 10.33 11.40
N PHE A 259 11.52 9.81 12.63
CA PHE A 259 10.29 9.68 13.40
C PHE A 259 9.65 11.04 13.73
N ILE A 260 10.44 12.01 14.21
CA ILE A 260 9.95 13.36 14.51
C ILE A 260 9.43 14.05 13.24
N HIS A 261 10.16 13.98 12.13
CA HIS A 261 9.69 14.52 10.85
C HIS A 261 8.35 13.91 10.39
N SER A 262 8.18 12.59 10.61
CA SER A 262 6.90 11.94 10.33
C SER A 262 5.76 12.48 11.18
N LEU A 263 6.02 12.89 12.43
CA LEU A 263 5.03 13.52 13.29
C LEU A 263 4.71 14.94 12.82
N TRP A 264 5.71 15.71 12.41
CA TRP A 264 5.49 17.05 11.86
C TRP A 264 4.57 17.04 10.64
N ILE A 265 4.76 16.09 9.72
CA ILE A 265 3.85 15.91 8.56
C ILE A 265 2.42 15.63 9.02
N ASN A 266 2.22 14.83 10.08
CA ASN A 266 0.90 14.48 10.57
C ASN A 266 0.19 15.62 11.31
N TYR A 267 0.97 16.53 11.93
CA TYR A 267 0.44 17.65 12.72
C TYR A 267 0.41 18.97 11.95
N ASP A 268 0.76 18.97 10.67
CA ASP A 268 0.73 20.17 9.85
C ASP A 268 -0.71 20.59 9.53
N THR A 269 -1.09 21.79 9.96
CA THR A 269 -2.41 22.37 9.73
C THR A 269 -2.60 22.85 8.29
N GLN A 270 -1.52 23.15 7.56
CA GLN A 270 -1.61 23.54 6.15
C GLN A 270 -1.92 22.36 5.23
N MET A 271 -1.55 21.15 5.64
CA MET A 271 -1.86 19.92 4.92
C MET A 271 -3.15 19.24 5.40
N TYR A 272 -4.02 19.99 6.09
CA TYR A 272 -5.32 19.53 6.55
C TYR A 272 -6.40 19.88 5.52
N TYR A 273 -7.12 18.86 5.04
CA TYR A 273 -8.25 19.06 4.13
C TYR A 273 -9.57 19.05 4.92
N GLU A 274 -10.32 20.14 4.82
CA GLU A 274 -11.65 20.30 5.41
C GLU A 274 -12.68 20.58 4.32
N ASN A 275 -13.62 19.66 4.10
CA ASN A 275 -14.72 19.86 3.16
C ASN A 275 -16.04 19.36 3.73
N GLY A 276 -16.52 20.04 4.78
CA GLY A 276 -17.85 19.88 5.40
C GLY A 276 -18.15 18.50 5.98
N GLU A 277 -18.31 17.50 5.11
CA GLU A 277 -18.70 16.12 5.44
C GLU A 277 -17.50 15.23 5.81
N LYS A 278 -16.30 15.55 5.34
CA LYS A 278 -15.08 14.78 5.62
C LYS A 278 -13.90 15.69 5.85
N SER A 279 -13.25 15.53 7.01
CA SER A 279 -11.94 16.07 7.28
C SER A 279 -10.88 14.98 7.21
N VAL A 280 -9.79 15.25 6.51
CA VAL A 280 -8.70 14.30 6.33
C VAL A 280 -7.37 15.00 6.61
N PRO A 281 -6.66 14.66 7.70
CA PRO A 281 -5.31 15.15 7.93
C PRO A 281 -4.30 14.41 7.05
N ALA A 282 -3.18 15.07 6.76
CA ALA A 282 -2.02 14.40 6.18
C ALA A 282 -1.56 13.25 7.08
N LYS A 283 -1.19 12.13 6.46
CA LYS A 283 -0.77 10.93 7.19
C LYS A 283 0.46 10.29 6.55
N ALA A 284 1.59 10.40 7.23
CA ALA A 284 2.81 9.69 6.88
C ALA A 284 2.67 8.20 7.23
N HIS A 285 2.53 7.36 6.20
CA HIS A 285 2.42 5.90 6.36
C HIS A 285 3.75 5.18 6.60
N THR A 286 4.88 5.87 6.34
CA THR A 286 6.25 5.34 6.47
C THR A 286 7.12 6.44 7.06
N THR A 287 7.97 6.11 8.05
CA THR A 287 8.86 7.08 8.71
C THR A 287 10.20 7.26 8.00
N THR A 288 10.62 6.28 7.18
CA THR A 288 11.96 6.23 6.60
C THR A 288 12.12 7.00 5.29
N LEU A 289 11.04 7.51 4.68
CA LEU A 289 11.09 8.10 3.33
C LEU A 289 10.95 9.62 3.33
N ASN A 290 10.94 10.23 4.51
CA ASN A 290 10.62 11.66 4.65
C ASN A 290 11.67 12.55 3.98
N GLU A 291 12.95 12.17 4.04
CA GLU A 291 14.04 12.90 3.41
C GLU A 291 14.06 12.80 1.88
N GLU A 292 13.51 11.74 1.32
CA GLU A 292 13.45 11.52 -0.14
C GLU A 292 12.40 12.43 -0.80
N LEU A 293 11.42 12.93 -0.03
CA LEU A 293 10.40 13.86 -0.54
C LEU A 293 11.04 15.15 -1.11
N GLY A 294 12.17 15.60 -0.55
CA GLY A 294 12.92 16.74 -1.07
C GLY A 294 13.80 16.44 -2.28
N GLN A 295 13.92 15.17 -2.68
CA GLN A 295 14.81 14.71 -3.77
C GLN A 295 14.02 14.23 -5.01
N VAL A 296 12.71 14.48 -5.05
CA VAL A 296 11.86 14.05 -6.17
C VAL A 296 12.17 14.87 -7.42
N GLN A 297 12.61 14.18 -8.49
CA GLN A 297 12.88 14.80 -9.79
C GLN A 297 11.71 14.69 -10.78
N TYR A 298 10.94 13.61 -10.67
CA TYR A 298 9.82 13.31 -11.57
C TYR A 298 8.57 13.04 -10.76
N VAL A 299 7.49 13.76 -11.08
CA VAL A 299 6.16 13.55 -10.48
C VAL A 299 5.27 12.92 -11.54
N PHE A 300 4.84 11.68 -11.30
CA PHE A 300 3.80 11.04 -12.11
C PHE A 300 2.47 11.31 -11.43
N SER A 301 1.61 12.08 -12.09
CA SER A 301 0.26 12.37 -11.62
C SER A 301 -0.75 11.62 -12.48
N ASP A 302 -1.77 11.06 -11.82
CA ASP A 302 -2.97 10.63 -12.50
C ASP A 302 -3.82 11.85 -12.89
N LYS A 303 -4.65 11.74 -13.92
CA LYS A 303 -5.56 12.80 -14.35
C LYS A 303 -6.81 12.81 -13.48
N THR A 304 -7.52 11.69 -13.45
CA THR A 304 -8.83 11.58 -12.82
C THR A 304 -8.66 11.38 -11.31
N GLY A 305 -9.44 12.07 -10.49
CA GLY A 305 -9.34 11.98 -9.03
C GLY A 305 -8.11 12.65 -8.39
N THR A 306 -7.10 13.06 -9.18
CA THR A 306 -5.93 13.82 -8.69
C THR A 306 -5.88 15.23 -9.27
N LEU A 307 -5.79 15.39 -10.60
CA LEU A 307 -5.77 16.72 -11.22
C LEU A 307 -7.18 17.30 -11.38
N THR A 308 -8.15 16.45 -11.72
CA THR A 308 -9.54 16.87 -11.93
C THR A 308 -10.46 16.30 -10.87
N ARG A 309 -11.39 17.12 -10.37
CA ARG A 309 -12.52 16.66 -9.57
C ARG A 309 -13.47 15.86 -10.47
N ASN A 310 -14.11 14.84 -9.92
CA ASN A 310 -15.10 14.01 -10.62
C ASN A 310 -16.45 14.71 -10.75
N ILE A 311 -16.45 15.96 -11.22
CA ILE A 311 -17.62 16.81 -11.42
C ILE A 311 -17.54 17.35 -12.84
N MET A 312 -18.47 16.93 -13.69
CA MET A 312 -18.58 17.39 -15.07
C MET A 312 -19.64 18.48 -15.14
N THR A 313 -19.21 19.73 -15.29
CA THR A 313 -20.10 20.87 -15.51
C THR A 313 -20.18 21.18 -17.00
N PHE A 314 -21.40 21.19 -17.53
CA PHE A 314 -21.63 21.69 -18.88
C PHE A 314 -21.42 23.21 -18.89
N ASN A 315 -20.51 23.69 -19.74
CA ASN A 315 -20.13 25.11 -19.77
C ASN A 315 -20.71 25.79 -21.02
N LYS A 316 -20.30 25.35 -22.21
CA LYS A 316 -20.69 25.94 -23.50
C LYS A 316 -21.04 24.87 -24.50
N CYS A 317 -21.88 25.23 -25.47
CA CYS A 317 -22.07 24.43 -26.69
C CYS A 317 -22.12 25.31 -27.93
N THR A 318 -21.84 24.71 -29.07
CA THR A 318 -21.99 25.35 -30.37
C THR A 318 -23.13 24.66 -31.12
N ILE A 319 -24.15 25.43 -31.50
CA ILE A 319 -25.29 24.95 -32.29
C ILE A 319 -25.31 25.72 -33.60
N ASN A 320 -25.22 25.02 -34.74
CA ASN A 320 -25.14 25.62 -36.09
C ASN A 320 -24.05 26.71 -36.24
N GLY A 321 -22.91 26.55 -35.58
CA GLY A 321 -21.80 27.51 -35.62
C GLY A 321 -21.96 28.73 -34.71
N ILE A 322 -23.04 28.81 -33.92
CA ILE A 322 -23.27 29.85 -32.92
C ILE A 322 -22.88 29.31 -31.54
N SER A 323 -22.01 30.03 -30.82
CA SER A 323 -21.60 29.72 -29.43
C SER A 323 -22.70 30.13 -28.44
N TYR A 324 -23.04 29.24 -27.52
CA TYR A 324 -23.97 29.47 -26.42
C TYR A 324 -23.29 29.13 -25.09
N GLY A 325 -23.56 29.92 -24.04
CA GLY A 325 -22.97 29.73 -22.70
C GLY A 325 -21.84 30.71 -22.35
N ASP A 326 -21.60 31.73 -23.17
CA ASP A 326 -20.71 32.84 -22.82
C ASP A 326 -21.39 33.73 -21.75
N VAL A 327 -20.85 33.73 -20.53
CA VAL A 327 -21.24 34.66 -19.47
C VAL A 327 -20.44 35.95 -19.66
N TYR A 328 -21.12 37.09 -19.79
CA TYR A 328 -20.47 38.38 -19.99
C TYR A 328 -20.54 39.21 -18.70
N ASP A 329 -19.42 39.83 -18.29
CA ASP A 329 -19.43 40.85 -17.23
C ASP A 329 -20.20 42.11 -17.69
N ASN A 330 -20.56 43.00 -16.77
CA ASN A 330 -21.16 44.32 -17.03
C ASN A 330 -20.34 45.21 -17.99
N LYS A 331 -19.10 44.81 -18.31
CA LYS A 331 -18.20 45.45 -19.29
C LYS A 331 -18.18 44.78 -20.67
N GLY A 332 -18.94 43.70 -20.86
CA GLY A 332 -19.04 42.97 -22.14
C GLY A 332 -17.91 41.97 -22.41
N GLU A 333 -17.07 41.67 -21.42
CA GLU A 333 -15.98 40.69 -21.52
C GLU A 333 -16.47 39.29 -21.11
N VAL A 334 -15.95 38.24 -21.77
CA VAL A 334 -16.31 36.84 -21.48
C VAL A 334 -15.65 36.41 -20.16
N VAL A 335 -16.46 35.94 -19.20
CA VAL A 335 -16.01 35.45 -17.88
C VAL A 335 -16.10 33.92 -17.84
N GLU A 336 -15.13 33.25 -17.21
CA GLU A 336 -15.21 31.82 -16.93
C GLU A 336 -16.20 31.55 -15.79
N PRO A 337 -17.16 30.62 -15.94
CA PRO A 337 -18.18 30.37 -14.91
C PRO A 337 -17.64 29.87 -13.56
N SER A 338 -16.38 29.43 -13.50
CA SER A 338 -15.72 28.99 -12.27
C SER A 338 -15.45 30.12 -11.27
N ASP A 339 -15.40 31.38 -11.73
CA ASP A 339 -15.12 32.54 -10.89
C ASP A 339 -16.40 33.22 -10.35
N VAL A 340 -17.57 32.73 -10.75
CA VAL A 340 -18.86 33.25 -10.30
C VAL A 340 -19.33 32.39 -9.12
N SER A 341 -19.16 32.90 -7.90
CA SER A 341 -19.90 32.38 -6.75
C SER A 341 -21.39 32.59 -7.00
N PHE A 342 -22.09 31.55 -7.47
CA PHE A 342 -23.53 31.57 -7.62
C PHE A 342 -24.19 31.66 -6.23
N GLU A 343 -24.41 32.88 -5.74
CA GLU A 343 -25.58 33.14 -4.92
C GLU A 343 -26.81 32.94 -5.82
N TYR A 344 -27.51 31.81 -5.64
CA TYR A 344 -28.85 31.63 -6.19
C TYR A 344 -29.68 32.86 -5.83
N PRO A 345 -30.36 33.49 -6.81
CA PRO A 345 -31.66 32.94 -7.19
C PRO A 345 -32.04 33.23 -8.64
N TYR A 346 -32.35 32.24 -9.46
CA TYR A 346 -33.45 32.37 -10.42
C TYR A 346 -33.96 30.97 -10.76
N TYR A 347 -35.16 30.68 -10.28
CA TYR A 347 -36.00 29.60 -10.79
C TYR A 347 -36.31 29.90 -12.26
N ILE A 348 -36.15 28.89 -13.12
CA ILE A 348 -36.68 28.92 -14.47
C ILE A 348 -38.02 28.16 -14.40
N GLU A 349 -39.12 28.86 -14.70
CA GLU A 349 -40.43 28.29 -15.00
C GLU A 349 -40.42 27.51 -16.32
#